data_AF-A0A8T3XKG2-F1
#
_entry.id   AF-A0A8T3XKG2-F1
#
_cell.length_a   1.000
_cell.length_b   1.000
_cell.length_c   1.000
_cell.angle_alpha   90.00
_cell.angle_beta   90.00
_cell.angle_gamma   90.00
#
_symmetry.space_group_name_H-M   'P 1'
#
loop_
_entity.id
_entity.type
_entity.pdbx_description
1 polymer ?
#
loop_
_entity_poly.entity_id
_entity_poly.type
_entity_poly.pdbx_seq_one_letter_code
_entity_poly.pdbx_strand_id
1 'polypeptide(L)'
;MEEELYKDISDIRKGLDAMKGRKDISSKELYDAVQKLNTTITDMLEVFGAAAQQMKLEEQSYEASAKKHEMIVSKLDKIIDQNKTIAEGMVAIVDMVKEKMIAPAKEEMRRPEPRPLFRQPEWQPKPEQRPMFAPQPQASPMQLTPPIQATPPEMGMPPMQPTDLDFPELDLGEEEPKKKGLFGMFKK
;
A
#
# COMPACT_ATOMS: atom_id res chain seq x y z
N MET A 1 15.61 -9.80 -30.71
CA MET A 1 14.98 -8.64 -31.37
C MET A 1 15.97 -7.51 -31.58
N GLU A 2 16.69 -7.01 -30.56
CA GLU A 2 17.69 -5.93 -30.76
C GLU A 2 18.83 -6.32 -31.70
N GLU A 3 19.39 -7.53 -31.60
CA GLU A 3 20.48 -7.99 -32.48
C GLU A 3 20.11 -8.03 -33.97
N GLU A 4 18.83 -8.31 -34.28
CA GLU A 4 18.34 -8.34 -35.67
C GLU A 4 18.23 -6.93 -36.25
N LEU A 5 17.77 -5.96 -35.45
CA LEU A 5 17.65 -4.56 -35.87
C LEU A 5 19.02 -3.93 -36.19
N TYR A 6 20.03 -4.21 -35.36
CA TYR A 6 21.41 -3.75 -35.62
C TYR A 6 22.00 -4.36 -36.89
N LYS A 7 21.69 -5.62 -37.17
CA LYS A 7 22.11 -6.30 -38.39
C LYS A 7 21.45 -5.67 -39.63
N ASP A 8 20.15 -5.42 -39.58
CA ASP A 8 19.41 -4.79 -40.68
C ASP A 8 19.92 -3.38 -41.01
N ILE A 9 20.20 -2.56 -39.98
CA ILE A 9 20.79 -1.22 -40.18
C ILE A 9 22.18 -1.32 -40.83
N SER A 10 23.01 -2.28 -40.40
CA SER A 10 24.34 -2.50 -40.97
C SER A 10 24.26 -2.90 -42.45
N ASP A 11 23.32 -3.78 -42.79
CA ASP A 11 23.14 -4.29 -44.14
C ASP A 11 22.56 -3.23 -45.08
N ILE A 12 21.59 -2.43 -44.61
CA ILE A 12 21.04 -1.29 -45.38
C ILE A 12 22.14 -0.25 -45.64
N ARG A 13 22.96 0.06 -44.63
CA ARG A 13 24.06 1.02 -44.76
C ARG A 13 25.11 0.54 -45.76
N LYS A 14 25.51 -0.73 -45.68
CA LYS A 14 26.42 -1.35 -46.68
C LYS A 14 25.82 -1.29 -48.08
N GLY A 15 24.53 -1.56 -48.23
CA GLY A 15 23.82 -1.45 -49.51
C GLY A 15 23.86 -0.03 -50.08
N LEU A 16 23.56 0.98 -49.26
CA LEU A 16 23.60 2.40 -49.64
C LEU A 16 25.02 2.85 -50.00
N ASP A 17 26.02 2.50 -49.21
CA ASP A 17 27.42 2.85 -49.49
C ASP A 17 27.91 2.16 -50.76
N ALA A 18 27.51 0.92 -51.01
CA ALA A 18 27.86 0.20 -52.24
C ALA A 18 27.20 0.82 -53.48
N MET A 19 26.05 1.48 -53.33
CA MET A 19 25.38 2.23 -54.41
C MET A 19 25.98 3.63 -54.62
N LYS A 20 26.67 4.19 -53.62
CA LYS A 20 27.26 5.52 -53.74
C LYS A 20 28.39 5.53 -54.78
N GLY A 21 28.16 6.16 -55.93
CA GLY A 21 29.16 6.37 -56.99
C GLY A 21 29.04 5.45 -58.22
N ARG A 22 28.09 4.52 -58.25
CA ARG A 22 27.74 3.81 -59.49
C ARG A 22 26.80 4.68 -60.33
N LYS A 23 27.07 4.80 -61.63
CA LYS A 23 26.22 5.56 -62.57
C LYS A 23 25.04 4.74 -63.12
N ASP A 24 25.11 3.41 -62.99
CA ASP A 24 24.14 2.47 -63.58
C ASP A 24 23.26 1.80 -62.51
N ILE A 25 22.82 2.55 -61.49
CA ILE A 25 21.90 2.01 -60.49
C ILE A 25 20.49 2.05 -61.05
N SER A 26 19.81 0.91 -61.00
CA SER A 26 18.41 0.82 -61.35
C SER A 26 17.58 1.64 -60.36
N SER A 27 16.68 2.50 -60.87
CA SER A 27 15.73 3.25 -60.02
C SER A 27 14.92 2.33 -59.10
N LYS A 28 14.74 1.06 -59.50
CA LYS A 28 14.08 0.03 -58.68
C LYS A 28 14.89 -0.32 -57.43
N GLU A 29 16.21 -0.54 -57.57
CA GLU A 29 17.08 -0.91 -56.44
C GLU A 29 17.17 0.22 -55.41
N LEU A 30 17.20 1.47 -55.88
CA LEU A 30 17.16 2.63 -55.01
C LEU A 30 15.83 2.74 -54.26
N TYR A 31 14.71 2.51 -54.96
CA TYR A 31 13.38 2.53 -54.34
C TYR A 31 13.24 1.45 -53.27
N ASP A 32 13.68 0.22 -53.56
CA ASP A 32 13.63 -0.91 -52.63
C ASP A 32 14.48 -0.62 -51.38
N ALA A 33 15.66 -0.02 -51.54
CA ALA A 33 16.50 0.37 -50.41
C ALA A 33 15.88 1.47 -49.53
N VAL A 34 15.23 2.47 -50.15
CA VAL A 34 14.51 3.52 -49.42
C VAL A 34 13.29 2.97 -48.68
N GLN A 35 12.55 2.06 -49.30
CA GLN A 35 11.44 1.35 -48.65
C GLN A 35 11.93 0.55 -47.45
N LYS A 36 12.99 -0.25 -47.62
CA LYS A 36 13.58 -1.03 -46.53
C LYS A 36 14.04 -0.12 -45.38
N LEU A 37 14.70 1.00 -45.69
CA LEU A 37 15.09 1.98 -44.68
C LEU A 37 13.88 2.56 -43.93
N ASN A 38 12.81 2.93 -44.64
CA ASN A 38 11.61 3.48 -44.03
C ASN A 38 10.91 2.48 -43.10
N THR A 39 10.83 1.21 -43.51
CA THR A 39 10.35 0.11 -42.66
C THR A 39 11.20 0.00 -41.40
N THR A 40 12.52 -0.10 -41.54
CA THR A 40 13.42 -0.21 -40.38
C THR A 40 13.31 0.98 -39.42
N ILE A 41 13.13 2.20 -39.92
CA ILE A 41 12.90 3.38 -39.08
C ILE A 41 11.57 3.27 -38.33
N THR A 42 10.51 2.80 -39.00
CA THR A 42 9.19 2.61 -38.38
C THR A 42 9.25 1.55 -37.28
N ASP A 43 9.91 0.42 -37.55
CA ASP A 43 10.12 -0.66 -36.57
C ASP A 43 10.92 -0.15 -35.36
N MET A 44 11.94 0.67 -35.59
CA MET A 44 12.73 1.28 -34.52
C MET A 44 11.90 2.25 -33.66
N LEU A 45 11.03 3.05 -34.29
CA LEU A 45 10.11 3.94 -33.57
C LEU A 45 9.08 3.15 -32.74
N GLU A 46 8.60 2.01 -33.25
CA GLU A 46 7.71 1.13 -32.51
C GLU A 46 8.40 0.52 -31.29
N VAL A 47 9.63 0.01 -31.44
CA VAL A 47 10.44 -0.51 -30.33
C VAL A 47 10.67 0.56 -29.26
N PHE A 48 11.02 1.78 -29.66
CA PHE A 48 11.17 2.89 -28.70
C PHE A 48 9.86 3.29 -28.04
N GLY A 49 8.74 3.26 -28.77
CA GLY A 49 7.42 3.50 -28.22
C GLY A 49 7.06 2.47 -27.14
N ALA A 50 7.28 1.19 -27.43
CA ALA A 50 7.05 0.09 -26.49
C ALA A 50 7.97 0.21 -25.26
N ALA A 51 9.26 0.50 -25.46
CA ALA A 51 10.22 0.69 -24.37
C ALA A 51 9.85 1.89 -23.48
N ALA A 52 9.44 3.01 -24.07
CA ALA A 52 9.02 4.20 -23.32
C ALA A 52 7.74 3.92 -22.49
N GLN A 53 6.79 3.18 -23.05
CA GLN A 53 5.59 2.75 -22.31
C GLN A 53 5.95 1.82 -21.15
N GLN A 54 6.85 0.86 -21.39
CA GLN A 54 7.33 -0.07 -20.36
C GLN A 54 8.01 0.68 -19.20
N MET A 55 8.90 1.64 -19.49
CA MET A 55 9.54 2.47 -18.47
C MET A 55 8.53 3.26 -17.64
N LYS A 56 7.48 3.80 -18.27
CA LYS A 56 6.41 4.50 -17.57
C LYS A 56 5.62 3.58 -16.64
N LEU A 57 5.33 2.36 -17.06
CA LEU A 57 4.64 1.37 -16.21
C LEU A 57 5.51 0.95 -15.02
N GLU A 58 6.81 0.76 -15.24
CA GLU A 58 7.76 0.47 -14.17
C GLU A 58 7.82 1.61 -13.15
N GLU A 59 7.91 2.87 -13.60
CA GLU A 59 7.89 4.05 -12.72
C GLU A 59 6.62 4.09 -11.84
N GLN A 60 5.45 3.85 -12.43
CA GLN A 60 4.19 3.77 -11.67
C GLN A 60 4.19 2.62 -10.65
N SER A 61 4.75 1.47 -11.01
CA SER A 61 4.91 0.32 -10.11
C SER A 61 5.84 0.66 -8.94
N TYR A 62 6.96 1.34 -9.21
CA TYR A 62 7.88 1.82 -8.17
C TYR A 62 7.20 2.81 -7.23
N GLU A 63 6.42 3.76 -7.75
CA GLU A 63 5.69 4.73 -6.94
C GLU A 63 4.65 4.05 -6.03
N ALA A 64 3.88 3.09 -6.58
CA ALA A 64 2.92 2.31 -5.80
C ALA A 64 3.63 1.46 -4.72
N SER A 65 4.79 0.87 -5.03
CA SER A 65 5.58 0.14 -4.05
C SER A 65 6.18 1.06 -2.98
N ALA A 66 6.63 2.26 -3.35
CA ALA A 66 7.16 3.25 -2.41
C ALA A 66 6.07 3.70 -1.41
N LYS A 67 4.85 3.98 -1.88
CA LYS A 67 3.70 4.30 -1.01
C LYS A 67 3.38 3.18 -0.03
N LYS A 68 3.45 1.91 -0.46
CA LYS A 68 3.26 0.75 0.43
C LYS A 68 4.35 0.68 1.50
N HIS A 69 5.61 0.89 1.14
CA HIS A 69 6.70 0.93 2.11
C HIS A 69 6.54 2.07 3.11
N GLU A 70 6.18 3.27 2.66
CA GLU A 70 5.91 4.41 3.53
C GLU A 70 4.79 4.12 4.53
N MET A 71 3.69 3.50 4.07
CA MET A 71 2.61 3.05 4.94
C MET A 71 3.08 2.02 5.99
N ILE A 72 3.94 1.08 5.61
CA ILE A 72 4.50 0.08 6.54
C ILE A 72 5.37 0.76 7.59
N VAL A 73 6.26 1.67 7.19
CA VAL A 73 7.12 2.44 8.10
C VAL A 73 6.26 3.22 9.09
N SER A 74 5.24 3.94 8.61
CA SER A 74 4.32 4.68 9.49
C SER A 74 3.58 3.77 10.49
N LYS A 75 3.21 2.55 10.09
CA LYS A 75 2.60 1.57 11.01
C LYS A 75 3.61 1.06 12.04
N LEU A 76 4.87 0.84 11.64
CA LEU A 76 5.94 0.43 12.56
C LEU A 76 6.24 1.51 13.60
N ASP A 77 6.31 2.77 13.19
CA ASP A 77 6.51 3.89 14.13
C ASP A 77 5.40 3.95 15.18
N LYS A 78 4.14 3.78 14.76
CA LYS A 78 3.00 3.71 15.71
C LYS A 78 3.13 2.55 16.70
N ILE A 79 3.62 1.39 16.25
CA ILE A 79 3.85 0.23 17.13
C ILE A 79 4.99 0.53 18.11
N ILE A 80 6.05 1.19 17.66
CA ILE A 80 7.16 1.61 18.54
C ILE A 80 6.65 2.58 19.61
N ASP A 81 5.86 3.58 19.23
CA ASP A 81 5.28 4.54 20.17
C ASP A 81 4.35 3.85 21.20
N GLN A 82 3.50 2.94 20.75
CA GLN A 82 2.65 2.13 21.63
C GLN A 82 3.48 1.31 22.61
N ASN A 83 4.51 0.62 22.12
CA ASN A 83 5.40 -0.17 22.96
C ASN A 83 6.15 0.69 23.97
N LYS A 84 6.55 1.91 23.59
CA LYS A 84 7.16 2.89 24.50
C LYS A 84 6.19 3.28 25.60
N THR A 85 4.93 3.63 25.27
CA THR A 85 3.91 3.98 26.26
C THR A 85 3.61 2.81 27.23
N ILE A 86 3.53 1.58 26.72
CA ILE A 86 3.33 0.39 27.55
C ILE A 86 4.51 0.22 28.51
N ALA A 87 5.75 0.33 28.01
CA ALA A 87 6.95 0.21 28.82
C ALA A 87 7.00 1.28 29.93
N GLU A 88 6.69 2.54 29.61
CA GLU A 88 6.59 3.63 30.58
C GLU A 88 5.53 3.35 31.65
N GLY A 89 4.35 2.84 31.25
CA GLY A 89 3.30 2.43 32.19
C GLY A 89 3.74 1.30 33.12
N MET A 90 4.46 0.30 32.61
CA MET A 90 5.01 -0.79 33.42
C MET A 90 6.03 -0.29 34.45
N VAL A 91 6.92 0.62 34.04
CA VAL A 91 7.89 1.24 34.96
C VAL A 91 7.17 2.02 36.07
N ALA A 92 6.15 2.80 35.73
CA ALA A 92 5.36 3.54 36.72
C ALA A 92 4.67 2.61 37.72
N ILE A 93 4.09 1.49 37.27
CA ILE A 93 3.49 0.48 38.17
C ILE A 93 4.55 -0.11 39.11
N VAL A 94 5.72 -0.45 38.58
CA VAL A 94 6.83 -0.99 39.39
C VAL A 94 7.26 0.01 40.46
N ASP A 95 7.34 1.30 40.12
CA ASP A 95 7.72 2.34 41.07
C ASP A 95 6.63 2.57 42.14
N MET A 96 5.35 2.54 41.79
CA MET A 96 4.25 2.58 42.76
C MET A 96 4.25 1.37 43.70
N VAL A 97 4.55 0.17 43.20
CA VAL A 97 4.64 -1.04 44.03
C VAL A 97 5.84 -0.96 44.97
N LYS A 98 7.00 -0.51 44.48
CA LYS A 98 8.18 -0.27 45.32
C LYS A 98 7.88 0.77 46.41
N GLU A 99 7.22 1.87 46.09
CA GLU A 99 6.84 2.89 47.08
C GLU A 99 5.94 2.30 48.18
N LYS A 100 4.92 1.50 47.81
CA LYS A 100 4.03 0.83 48.77
C LYS A 100 4.71 -0.25 49.61
N MET A 101 5.71 -0.96 49.06
CA MET A 101 6.42 -2.02 49.80
C MET A 101 7.58 -1.48 50.63
N ILE A 102 8.21 -0.38 50.22
CA ILE A 102 9.35 0.23 50.89
C ILE A 102 8.90 1.27 51.90
N ALA A 103 7.73 1.91 51.75
CA ALA A 103 7.13 2.76 52.78
C ALA A 103 6.85 1.90 54.03
N PRO A 104 7.70 1.97 55.06
CA PRO A 104 7.55 1.12 56.22
C PRO A 104 6.53 1.81 57.12
N ALA A 105 5.35 1.19 57.30
CA ALA A 105 4.56 1.21 58.54
C ALA A 105 4.63 2.48 59.43
N LYS A 106 4.63 3.66 58.81
CA LYS A 106 4.67 4.99 59.44
C LYS A 106 3.36 5.73 59.24
N GLU A 107 2.35 5.02 58.75
CA GLU A 107 1.00 5.41 59.06
C GLU A 107 0.79 5.01 60.52
N GLU A 108 1.06 5.99 61.38
CA GLU A 108 0.55 6.04 62.73
C GLU A 108 -0.81 5.35 62.72
N MET A 109 -0.92 4.30 63.54
CA MET A 109 -2.17 3.85 64.09
C MET A 109 -2.73 5.04 64.91
N ARG A 110 -3.20 6.08 64.21
CA ARG A 110 -4.03 7.14 64.75
C ARG A 110 -5.30 6.42 65.12
N ARG A 111 -5.30 5.95 66.36
CA ARG A 111 -6.45 5.53 67.13
C ARG A 111 -7.58 6.51 66.75
N PRO A 112 -8.65 6.05 66.08
CA PRO A 112 -9.73 6.96 65.77
C PRO A 112 -10.23 7.50 67.10
N GLU A 113 -10.11 8.82 67.30
CA GLU A 113 -10.84 9.46 68.39
C GLU A 113 -12.32 9.10 68.22
N PRO A 114 -13.02 8.77 69.33
CA PRO A 114 -14.41 8.40 69.28
C PRO A 114 -15.20 9.56 68.68
N ARG A 115 -15.59 9.43 67.40
CA ARG A 115 -16.52 10.36 66.79
C ARG A 115 -17.82 10.30 67.61
N PRO A 116 -18.36 11.44 68.05
CA PRO A 116 -19.69 11.44 68.65
C PRO A 116 -20.68 10.88 67.62
N LEU A 117 -21.56 10.01 68.09
CA LEU A 117 -22.63 9.35 67.35
C LEU A 117 -23.46 10.39 66.59
N PHE A 118 -23.09 10.69 65.35
CA PHE A 118 -23.97 11.37 64.43
C PHE A 118 -25.08 10.39 64.06
N ARG A 119 -26.33 10.82 64.32
CA ARG A 119 -27.56 10.15 63.90
C ARG A 119 -27.42 9.65 62.48
N GLN A 120 -27.80 8.39 62.27
CA GLN A 120 -28.04 7.86 60.94
C GLN A 120 -29.00 8.79 60.19
N PRO A 121 -28.65 9.24 58.97
CA PRO A 121 -29.64 9.69 58.02
C PRO A 121 -30.53 8.52 57.67
N GLU A 122 -31.83 8.75 57.79
CA GLU A 122 -32.90 7.87 57.38
C GLU A 122 -32.69 7.42 55.94
N TRP A 123 -32.69 6.10 55.72
CA TRP A 123 -32.57 5.49 54.41
C TRP A 123 -33.73 5.95 53.52
N GLN A 124 -33.46 6.84 52.57
CA GLN A 124 -34.38 7.04 51.44
C GLN A 124 -34.10 5.97 50.38
N PRO A 125 -35.12 5.22 49.92
CA PRO A 125 -34.96 4.26 48.85
C PRO A 125 -34.60 4.99 47.55
N LYS A 126 -33.48 4.58 46.95
CA LYS A 126 -33.05 5.04 45.63
C LYS A 126 -34.07 4.56 44.59
N PRO A 127 -34.60 5.43 43.71
CA PRO A 127 -35.50 4.99 42.65
C PRO A 127 -34.76 4.03 41.71
N GLU A 128 -35.35 2.87 41.47
CA GLU A 128 -34.92 1.89 40.48
C GLU A 128 -34.87 2.54 39.10
N GLN A 129 -33.67 2.90 38.66
CA GLN A 129 -33.43 3.17 37.26
C GLN A 129 -33.46 1.83 36.53
N ARG A 130 -34.57 1.60 35.83
CA ARG A 130 -34.71 0.49 34.88
C ARG A 130 -33.53 0.51 33.92
N PRO A 131 -32.85 -0.62 33.69
CA PRO A 131 -31.88 -0.71 32.61
C PRO A 131 -32.62 -0.51 31.29
N MET A 132 -32.28 0.55 30.57
CA MET A 132 -32.59 0.63 29.14
C MET A 132 -31.85 -0.52 28.47
N PHE A 133 -32.63 -1.44 27.90
CA PHE A 133 -32.14 -2.48 27.00
C PHE A 133 -31.31 -1.82 25.90
N ALA A 134 -30.00 -2.06 25.91
CA ALA A 134 -29.20 -1.88 24.71
C ALA A 134 -29.64 -2.94 23.69
N PRO A 135 -29.83 -2.60 22.41
CA PRO A 135 -30.16 -3.57 21.37
C PRO A 135 -29.02 -4.59 21.27
N GLN A 136 -29.38 -5.84 21.47
CA GLN A 136 -28.50 -7.00 21.32
C GLN A 136 -28.11 -7.11 19.83
N PRO A 137 -26.81 -7.24 19.49
CA PRO A 137 -26.42 -7.48 18.11
C PRO A 137 -27.00 -8.81 17.64
N GLN A 138 -27.72 -8.79 16.53
CA GLN A 138 -28.21 -9.98 15.86
C GLN A 138 -27.02 -10.86 15.49
N ALA A 139 -26.90 -12.01 16.15
CA ALA A 139 -26.03 -13.07 15.69
C ALA A 139 -26.60 -13.60 14.37
N SER A 140 -25.82 -13.45 13.29
CA SER A 140 -26.09 -14.05 11.99
C SER A 140 -26.24 -15.58 12.15
N PRO A 141 -27.20 -16.21 11.46
CA PRO A 141 -27.39 -17.65 11.54
C PRO A 141 -26.16 -18.36 10.98
N MET A 142 -25.48 -19.15 11.82
CA MET A 142 -24.51 -20.13 11.36
C MET A 142 -25.24 -21.12 10.45
N GLN A 143 -24.91 -21.07 9.15
CA GLN A 143 -25.27 -22.11 8.21
C GLN A 143 -24.50 -23.37 8.58
N LEU A 144 -25.24 -24.39 9.01
CA LEU A 144 -24.77 -25.76 9.15
C LEU A 144 -24.37 -26.27 7.76
N THR A 145 -23.06 -26.37 7.52
CA THR A 145 -22.53 -27.08 6.35
C THR A 145 -22.65 -28.60 6.56
N PRO A 146 -22.98 -29.37 5.50
CA PRO A 146 -23.20 -30.81 5.58
C PRO A 146 -21.87 -31.60 5.76
N PRO A 147 -21.94 -32.84 6.28
CA PRO A 147 -20.76 -33.66 6.49
C PRO A 147 -20.14 -34.10 5.16
N ILE A 148 -18.86 -33.78 4.98
CA ILE A 148 -18.06 -34.16 3.82
C ILE A 148 -17.75 -35.66 3.90
N GLN A 149 -18.20 -36.40 2.88
CA GLN A 149 -17.76 -37.76 2.62
C GLN A 149 -16.28 -37.76 2.22
N ALA A 150 -15.49 -38.59 2.89
CA ALA A 150 -14.07 -38.76 2.62
C ALA A 150 -13.84 -39.43 1.26
N THR A 151 -13.23 -38.69 0.33
CA THR A 151 -12.59 -39.24 -0.88
C THR A 151 -11.06 -39.25 -0.69
N PRO A 152 -10.34 -40.18 -1.35
CA PRO A 152 -8.91 -40.39 -1.16
C PRO A 152 -8.06 -39.22 -1.69
N PRO A 153 -6.81 -39.06 -1.20
CA PRO A 153 -6.02 -37.86 -1.41
C PRO A 153 -5.48 -37.80 -2.84
N GLU A 154 -5.98 -36.84 -3.60
CA GLU A 154 -5.40 -36.42 -4.87
C GLU A 154 -4.43 -35.27 -4.59
N MET A 155 -3.16 -35.43 -4.97
CA MET A 155 -2.17 -34.35 -4.99
C MET A 155 -2.56 -33.33 -6.08
N GLY A 156 -3.50 -32.46 -5.75
CA GLY A 156 -3.96 -31.36 -6.60
C GLY A 156 -3.84 -30.05 -5.84
N MET A 157 -3.17 -29.07 -6.44
CA MET A 157 -3.02 -27.72 -5.90
C MET A 157 -4.37 -27.11 -5.49
N PRO A 158 -4.43 -26.31 -4.42
CA PRO A 158 -5.68 -25.71 -3.97
C PRO A 158 -6.24 -24.75 -5.04
N PRO A 159 -7.55 -24.78 -5.31
CA PRO A 159 -8.19 -23.84 -6.21
C PRO A 159 -8.16 -22.44 -5.58
N MET A 160 -7.64 -21.47 -6.31
CA MET A 160 -7.76 -20.06 -5.94
C MET A 160 -9.23 -19.66 -6.02
N GLN A 161 -9.83 -19.37 -4.87
CA GLN A 161 -11.13 -18.69 -4.82
C GLN A 161 -10.96 -17.24 -5.28
N PRO A 162 -11.90 -16.69 -6.06
CA PRO A 162 -11.97 -15.26 -6.28
C PRO A 162 -12.40 -14.59 -4.98
N THR A 163 -11.49 -13.82 -4.39
CA THR A 163 -11.79 -12.97 -3.24
C THR A 163 -12.57 -11.76 -3.77
N ASP A 164 -13.90 -11.76 -3.60
CA ASP A 164 -14.70 -10.53 -3.69
C ASP A 164 -14.34 -9.65 -2.48
N LEU A 165 -13.26 -8.88 -2.65
CA LEU A 165 -12.92 -7.78 -1.78
C LEU A 165 -13.78 -6.59 -2.19
N ASP A 166 -14.93 -6.47 -1.55
CA ASP A 166 -15.76 -5.28 -1.57
C ASP A 166 -15.00 -4.15 -0.85
N PHE A 167 -14.15 -3.47 -1.61
CA PHE A 167 -13.37 -2.34 -1.17
C PHE A 167 -14.31 -1.13 -1.13
N PRO A 168 -14.43 -0.40 0.01
CA PRO A 168 -15.19 0.84 0.02
C PRO A 168 -14.56 1.80 -1.00
N GLU A 169 -15.38 2.19 -1.97
CA GLU A 169 -15.09 3.15 -3.03
C GLU A 169 -14.69 4.48 -2.38
N LEU A 170 -13.38 4.66 -2.19
CA LEU A 170 -12.82 5.94 -1.79
C LEU A 170 -12.90 6.85 -3.01
N ASP A 171 -13.91 7.72 -2.99
CA ASP A 171 -14.08 8.88 -3.85
C ASP A 171 -12.80 9.72 -3.83
N LEU A 172 -11.90 9.37 -4.75
CA LEU A 172 -10.60 9.99 -4.93
C LEU A 172 -10.84 11.21 -5.81
N GLY A 173 -11.15 12.33 -5.16
CA GLY A 173 -11.33 13.62 -5.81
C GLY A 173 -10.24 13.89 -6.83
N GLU A 174 -10.65 14.01 -8.09
CA GLU A 174 -9.83 14.44 -9.22
C GLU A 174 -9.39 15.90 -9.00
N GLU A 175 -8.26 16.11 -8.32
CA GLU A 175 -7.58 17.40 -8.39
C GLU A 175 -6.73 17.47 -9.66
N GLU A 176 -7.29 18.14 -10.67
CA GLU A 176 -6.61 18.49 -11.92
C GLU A 176 -5.28 19.24 -11.64
N PRO A 177 -4.16 18.82 -12.26
CA PRO A 177 -2.90 19.52 -12.10
C PRO A 177 -2.91 20.86 -12.85
N LYS A 178 -2.97 21.96 -12.10
CA LYS A 178 -2.82 23.33 -12.62
C LYS A 178 -1.44 23.53 -13.25
N LYS A 179 -1.40 23.49 -14.58
CA LYS A 179 -0.24 23.88 -15.41
C LYS A 179 0.15 25.33 -15.16
N LYS A 180 1.23 25.57 -14.42
CA LYS A 180 1.89 26.88 -14.37
C LYS A 180 2.78 27.02 -15.60
N GLY A 181 2.36 27.86 -16.54
CA GLY A 181 3.10 28.20 -17.75
C GLY A 181 4.39 28.96 -17.42
N LEU A 182 5.52 28.36 -17.78
CA LEU A 182 6.86 28.93 -17.72
C LEU A 182 7.24 29.54 -19.08
N PHE A 183 6.41 30.45 -19.61
CA PHE A 183 6.69 31.18 -20.84
C PHE A 183 6.76 32.67 -20.55
N GLY A 184 7.95 33.17 -20.28
CA GLY A 184 8.16 34.60 -20.02
C GLY A 184 9.61 35.06 -19.97
N MET A 185 10.54 34.35 -20.59
CA MET A 185 11.96 34.68 -20.41
C MET A 185 12.81 34.61 -21.69
N PHE A 186 12.29 35.08 -22.83
CA PHE A 186 13.13 35.44 -23.97
C PHE A 186 12.53 36.61 -24.75
N LYS A 187 12.96 37.83 -24.39
CA LYS A 187 13.01 38.97 -25.31
C LYS A 187 14.15 39.88 -24.88
N LYS A 188 15.22 39.88 -25.67
CA LYS A 188 16.20 40.96 -25.76
C LYS A 188 16.61 41.07 -27.23
#